data_AF-A0A958ELS6-F1
#
_entry.id   AF-A0A958ELS6-F1
#
_cell.length_a   1.000
_cell.length_b   1.000
_cell.length_c   1.000
_cell.angle_alpha   90.00
_cell.angle_beta   90.00
_cell.angle_gamma   90.00
#
_symmetry.space_group_name_H-M   'P 1'
#
loop_
_entity.id
_entity.type
_entity.pdbx_description
1 polymer ?
#
loop_
_entity_poly.entity_id
_entity_poly.type
_entity_poly.pdbx_seq_one_letter_code
_entity_poly.pdbx_strand_id
1 'polypeptide(L)'
;CSLIFVNSCGSCDDEQSSVRLINNGSGKADIQVKTSGGNTININNVLVGESSDQKTFAAGNVEFTITIQGANDPLVYNLTVENCKDYLLTIKNDNTISAAITDRD
;
A
#
# COMPACT_ATOMS: atom_id res chain seq x y z
N CYS A 1 -2.84 38.63 -22.11
CA CYS A 1 -3.32 37.32 -22.61
C CYS A 1 -2.38 36.27 -22.06
N SER A 2 -2.80 35.24 -21.35
CA SER A 2 -4.06 34.51 -21.41
C SER A 2 -4.31 33.74 -20.13
N LEU A 3 -5.59 33.44 -19.87
CA LEU A 3 -6.05 32.41 -18.94
C LEU A 3 -5.32 31.08 -19.20
N ILE A 4 -4.50 30.54 -18.29
CA ILE A 4 -4.20 29.09 -18.22
C ILE A 4 -3.91 28.69 -16.75
N PHE A 5 -4.90 28.04 -16.15
CA PHE A 5 -4.86 26.94 -15.18
C PHE A 5 -3.73 26.85 -14.13
N VAL A 6 -4.17 26.88 -12.87
CA VAL A 6 -3.59 26.17 -11.73
C VAL A 6 -2.98 24.82 -12.16
N ASN A 7 -1.66 24.72 -12.17
CA ASN A 7 -0.98 23.45 -12.10
C ASN A 7 0.07 23.61 -11.01
N SER A 8 -0.30 23.22 -9.79
CA SER A 8 0.68 22.68 -8.86
C SER A 8 1.30 21.50 -9.62
N CYS A 9 2.45 21.70 -10.25
CA CYS A 9 3.20 20.61 -10.86
C CYS A 9 3.74 19.74 -9.72
N GLY A 10 3.04 18.66 -9.35
CA GLY A 10 3.67 17.53 -8.71
C GLY A 10 4.51 16.82 -9.76
N SER A 11 5.74 17.29 -9.94
CA SER A 11 6.73 16.57 -10.74
C SER A 11 7.07 15.29 -10.00
N CYS A 12 6.32 14.23 -10.31
CA CYS A 12 6.56 12.89 -9.82
C CYS A 12 7.75 12.30 -10.57
N ASP A 13 8.93 12.69 -10.11
CA ASP A 13 10.25 12.45 -10.71
C ASP A 13 10.71 11.02 -10.38
N ASP A 14 10.14 10.02 -11.07
CA ASP A 14 10.50 8.60 -10.92
C ASP A 14 10.46 8.08 -9.47
N GLU A 15 9.63 8.70 -8.61
CA GLU A 15 9.53 8.34 -7.21
C GLU A 15 8.93 6.93 -7.04
N GLN A 16 9.55 6.16 -6.15
CA GLN A 16 9.06 4.83 -5.80
C GLN A 16 7.67 4.93 -5.18
N SER A 17 6.78 4.05 -5.62
CA SER A 17 5.46 3.89 -5.04
C SER A 17 5.56 3.49 -3.57
N SER A 18 4.54 3.85 -2.79
CA SER A 18 4.57 3.58 -1.36
C SER A 18 3.31 2.86 -0.90
N VAL A 19 3.45 2.10 0.18
CA VAL A 19 2.35 1.39 0.82
C VAL A 19 2.26 1.78 2.27
N ARG A 20 1.03 1.95 2.75
CA ARG A 20 0.70 2.09 4.16
C ARG A 20 -0.45 1.15 4.50
N LEU A 21 -0.37 0.51 5.66
CA LEU A 21 -1.41 -0.34 6.20
C LEU A 21 -2.14 0.38 7.34
N ILE A 22 -3.46 0.33 7.34
CA ILE A 22 -4.30 0.68 8.49
C ILE A 22 -5.01 -0.60 8.91
N ASN A 23 -4.85 -1.00 10.17
CA ASN A 23 -5.47 -2.20 10.68
C ASN A 23 -6.69 -1.86 11.56
N ASN A 24 -7.90 -1.96 11.03
CA ASN A 24 -9.14 -1.91 11.84
C ASN A 24 -9.77 -3.31 11.99
N GLY A 25 -8.99 -4.38 11.76
CA GLY A 25 -9.46 -5.76 11.84
C GLY A 25 -9.64 -6.27 13.26
N SER A 26 -9.88 -7.58 13.39
CA SER A 26 -10.07 -8.23 14.68
C SER A 26 -8.76 -8.58 15.41
N GLY A 27 -7.62 -8.53 14.72
CA GLY A 27 -6.33 -8.94 15.26
C GLY A 27 -5.17 -8.21 14.60
N LYS A 28 -3.96 -8.45 15.13
CA LYS A 28 -2.72 -7.88 14.59
C LYS A 28 -2.53 -8.28 13.13
N ALA A 29 -2.05 -7.37 12.31
CA ALA A 29 -1.79 -7.61 10.89
C ALA A 29 -0.31 -7.51 10.55
N ASP A 30 0.10 -8.36 9.63
CA ASP A 30 1.43 -8.40 9.04
C ASP A 30 1.29 -8.39 7.51
N ILE A 31 2.07 -7.54 6.85
CA ILE A 31 2.11 -7.39 5.39
C ILE A 31 3.49 -7.75 4.87
N GLN A 32 3.52 -8.53 3.81
CA GLN A 32 4.70 -8.77 3.00
C GLN A 32 4.44 -8.29 1.58
N VAL A 33 5.35 -7.48 1.06
CA VAL A 33 5.29 -6.92 -0.28
C VAL A 33 6.49 -7.42 -1.05
N LYS A 34 6.25 -8.29 -2.02
CA LYS A 34 7.28 -8.94 -2.83
C LYS A 34 7.21 -8.40 -4.25
N THR A 35 8.20 -7.60 -4.63
CA THR A 35 8.33 -7.07 -5.99
C THR A 35 9.06 -8.07 -6.90
N SER A 36 8.60 -8.29 -8.13
CA SER A 36 9.26 -9.19 -9.10
C SER A 36 10.70 -8.77 -9.47
N GLY A 37 11.02 -7.49 -9.38
CA GLY A 37 12.31 -6.93 -9.79
C GLY A 37 13.23 -6.49 -8.66
N GLY A 38 12.90 -6.76 -7.39
CA GLY A 38 13.59 -6.12 -6.27
C GLY A 38 13.33 -6.69 -4.87
N ASN A 39 13.52 -5.82 -3.86
CA ASN A 39 13.48 -6.15 -2.43
C ASN A 39 12.10 -6.57 -1.94
N THR A 40 12.06 -7.48 -0.97
CA THR A 40 10.84 -7.80 -0.23
C THR A 40 10.73 -6.88 0.98
N ILE A 41 9.59 -6.20 1.12
CA ILE A 41 9.28 -5.34 2.26
C ILE A 41 8.38 -6.09 3.20
N ASN A 42 8.71 -6.07 4.49
CA ASN A 42 7.88 -6.66 5.52
C ASN A 42 7.45 -5.56 6.48
N ILE A 43 6.15 -5.46 6.70
CA ILE A 43 5.50 -4.58 7.65
C ILE A 43 4.84 -5.49 8.68
N ASN A 44 5.49 -5.68 9.82
CA ASN A 44 5.00 -6.56 10.87
C ASN A 44 4.46 -5.74 12.04
N ASN A 45 3.63 -6.37 12.86
CA ASN A 45 3.20 -5.82 14.15
C ASN A 45 2.28 -4.59 14.07
N VAL A 46 1.40 -4.54 13.07
CA VAL A 46 0.37 -3.50 13.00
C VAL A 46 -0.78 -3.90 13.92
N LEU A 47 -0.86 -3.24 15.08
CA LEU A 47 -1.91 -3.47 16.07
C LEU A 47 -3.28 -2.99 15.54
N VAL A 48 -4.36 -3.50 16.13
CA VAL A 48 -5.72 -3.07 15.81
C VAL A 48 -5.90 -1.61 16.23
N GLY A 49 -6.47 -0.80 15.34
CA GLY A 49 -6.63 0.65 15.46
C GLY A 49 -5.40 1.46 15.03
N GLU A 50 -4.28 0.80 14.74
CA GLU A 50 -3.02 1.45 14.37
C GLU A 50 -2.78 1.42 12.86
N SER A 51 -1.88 2.30 12.42
CA SER A 51 -1.37 2.30 11.06
C SER A 51 0.12 1.99 11.05
N SER A 52 0.59 1.29 10.03
CA SER A 52 2.02 1.12 9.78
C SER A 52 2.68 2.42 9.35
N ASP A 53 4.00 2.40 9.41
CA ASP A 53 4.83 3.33 8.65
C ASP A 53 4.59 3.14 7.15
N GLN A 54 4.80 4.23 6.41
CA GLN A 54 4.82 4.23 4.96
C GLN A 54 6.14 3.59 4.48
N LYS A 55 6.05 2.62 3.56
CA LYS A 55 7.22 1.95 2.97
C LYS A 55 7.20 2.11 1.46
N THR A 56 8.33 2.50 0.88
CA THR A 56 8.48 2.66 -0.56
C THR A 56 8.99 1.38 -1.20
N PHE A 57 8.47 1.02 -2.36
CA PHE A 57 8.82 -0.17 -3.14
C PHE A 57 8.88 0.15 -4.63
N ALA A 58 9.64 -0.66 -5.37
CA ALA A 58 9.77 -0.51 -6.81
C ALA A 58 8.46 -0.89 -7.52
N ALA A 59 8.12 -0.15 -8.58
CA ALA A 59 7.03 -0.51 -9.48
C ALA A 59 7.30 -1.82 -10.23
N GLY A 60 6.23 -2.38 -10.82
CA GLY A 60 6.22 -3.65 -11.54
C GLY A 60 5.21 -4.62 -10.95
N ASN A 61 5.40 -5.92 -11.18
CA ASN A 61 4.55 -6.94 -10.58
C ASN A 61 4.87 -7.09 -9.09
N VAL A 62 3.89 -6.84 -8.25
CA VAL A 62 4.02 -6.90 -6.79
C VAL A 62 2.99 -7.84 -6.20
N GLU A 63 3.47 -8.76 -5.37
CA GLU A 63 2.65 -9.66 -4.57
C GLU A 63 2.54 -9.12 -3.15
N PHE A 64 1.33 -8.79 -2.73
CA PHE A 64 0.98 -8.39 -1.38
C PHE A 64 0.39 -9.57 -0.63
N THR A 65 1.08 -10.03 0.40
CA THR A 65 0.60 -11.09 1.29
C THR A 65 0.25 -10.46 2.63
N ILE A 66 -1.03 -10.50 3.00
CA ILE A 66 -1.55 -9.93 4.25
C ILE A 66 -1.98 -11.07 5.16
N THR A 67 -1.38 -11.14 6.33
CA THR A 67 -1.73 -12.11 7.38
C THR A 67 -2.37 -11.36 8.53
N ILE A 68 -3.57 -11.78 8.93
CA ILE A 68 -4.28 -11.21 10.08
C ILE A 68 -4.32 -12.28 11.17
N GLN A 69 -3.80 -11.96 12.35
CA GLN A 69 -3.81 -12.86 13.50
C GLN A 69 -5.25 -13.18 13.90
N GLY A 70 -5.61 -14.46 13.86
CA GLY A 70 -6.98 -14.93 14.12
C GLY A 70 -7.86 -15.05 12.88
N ALA A 71 -7.39 -14.63 11.70
CA ALA A 71 -7.97 -15.06 10.43
C ALA A 71 -7.37 -16.43 10.02
N ASN A 72 -8.16 -17.26 9.34
CA ASN A 72 -7.75 -18.62 8.99
C ASN A 72 -6.73 -18.66 7.85
N ASP A 73 -6.78 -17.71 6.91
CA ASP A 73 -5.95 -17.74 5.70
C ASP A 73 -5.30 -16.37 5.41
N PRO A 74 -4.02 -16.34 4.97
CA PRO A 74 -3.40 -15.13 4.46
C PRO A 74 -4.02 -14.73 3.12
N LEU A 75 -4.22 -13.43 2.93
CA LEU A 75 -4.75 -12.87 1.69
C LEU A 75 -3.59 -12.49 0.77
N VAL A 76 -3.54 -13.08 -0.41
CA VAL A 76 -2.49 -12.82 -1.41
C VAL A 76 -3.08 -12.08 -2.59
N TYR A 77 -2.56 -10.89 -2.88
CA TYR A 77 -2.94 -10.07 -4.03
C TYR A 77 -1.74 -9.87 -4.94
N ASN A 78 -1.91 -10.21 -6.21
CA ASN A 78 -0.92 -9.95 -7.25
C ASN A 78 -1.43 -8.80 -8.10
N LEU A 79 -0.71 -7.67 -8.10
CA LEU A 79 -1.06 -6.52 -8.92
C LEU A 79 0.18 -5.86 -9.52
N THR A 80 0.01 -5.30 -10.71
CA THR A 80 1.04 -4.50 -11.35
C THR A 80 0.93 -3.07 -10.83
N VAL A 81 1.97 -2.64 -10.12
CA VAL A 81 2.09 -1.30 -9.54
C VAL A 81 2.87 -0.41 -10.51
N GLU A 82 2.36 0.80 -10.72
CA GLU A 82 3.06 1.86 -11.47
C GLU A 82 3.86 2.73 -10.51
N ASN A 83 4.86 3.48 -11.00
CA ASN A 83 5.58 4.47 -10.18
C ASN A 83 4.64 5.59 -9.71
N CYS A 84 5.04 6.34 -8.69
CA CYS A 84 4.34 7.55 -8.23
C CYS A 84 2.91 7.31 -7.68
N LYS A 85 2.63 6.11 -7.19
CA LYS A 85 1.34 5.74 -6.60
C LYS A 85 1.47 5.47 -5.10
N ASP A 86 0.53 6.00 -4.33
CA ASP A 86 0.38 5.68 -2.91
C ASP A 86 -0.75 4.68 -2.71
N TYR A 87 -0.40 3.52 -2.14
CA TYR A 87 -1.31 2.45 -1.80
C TYR A 87 -1.64 2.48 -0.32
N LEU A 88 -2.89 2.81 -0.01
CA LEU A 88 -3.43 2.72 1.34
C LEU A 88 -4.25 1.44 1.47
N LEU A 89 -3.69 0.45 2.16
CA LEU A 89 -4.37 -0.79 2.50
C LEU A 89 -5.07 -0.60 3.84
N THR A 90 -6.38 -0.80 3.87
CA THR A 90 -7.19 -0.71 5.09
C THR A 90 -7.85 -2.05 5.34
N ILE A 91 -7.49 -2.68 6.45
CA ILE A 91 -8.20 -3.85 6.97
C ILE A 91 -9.42 -3.32 7.71
N LYS A 92 -10.61 -3.79 7.32
CA LYS A 92 -11.87 -3.47 7.98
C LYS A 92 -12.15 -4.44 9.13
N ASN A 93 -13.13 -4.09 9.94
CA ASN A 93 -13.59 -4.85 11.09
C ASN A 93 -14.12 -6.26 10.76
N ASP A 94 -14.57 -6.50 9.53
CA ASP A 94 -14.96 -7.81 8.99
C ASP A 94 -13.76 -8.61 8.43
N ASN A 95 -12.53 -8.16 8.69
CA ASN A 95 -11.29 -8.69 8.13
C ASN A 95 -11.22 -8.65 6.59
N THR A 96 -12.06 -7.83 5.94
CA THR A 96 -11.90 -7.54 4.51
C THR A 96 -10.85 -6.45 4.29
N ILE A 97 -10.19 -6.50 3.14
CA ILE A 97 -9.14 -5.56 2.78
C ILE A 97 -9.65 -4.62 1.71
N SER A 98 -9.47 -3.33 1.94
CA SER A 98 -9.75 -2.26 0.99
C SER A 98 -8.44 -1.61 0.59
N ALA A 99 -8.17 -1.52 -0.72
CA ALA A 99 -7.06 -0.74 -1.23
C ALA A 99 -7.59 0.58 -1.78
N ALA A 100 -7.02 1.70 -1.33
CA ALA A 100 -7.18 2.99 -1.96
C ALA A 100 -5.86 3.36 -2.64
N ILE A 101 -5.95 3.83 -3.88
CA ILE A 101 -4.80 4.26 -4.68
C ILE A 101 -4.93 5.78 -4.80
N THR A 102 -3.87 6.49 -4.43
CA THR A 102 -3.78 7.93 -4.62
C THR A 102 -2.65 8.22 -5.60
N ASP A 103 -2.99 8.94 -6.65
CA ASP A 103 -2.02 9.52 -7.57
C ASP A 103 -1.33 10.70 -6.89
N ARG A 104 0.00 10.70 -6.89
CA ARG A 104 0.79 11.89 -6.58
C ARG A 104 0.96 12.65 -7.89
N ASP A 105 0.03 13.55 -8.20
CA ASP A 105 0.10 14.48 -9.35
C ASP A 105 0.01 15.93 -8.85
#